data_AF-A0A497TLA6-F1
#
_entry.id   AF-A0A497TLA6-F1
#
_cell.length_a   1.000
_cell.length_b   1.000
_cell.length_c   1.000
_cell.angle_alpha   90.00
_cell.angle_beta   90.00
_cell.angle_gamma   90.00
#
_symmetry.space_group_name_H-M   'P 1'
#
loop_
_entity.id
_entity.type
_entity.pdbx_description
1 polymer ?
#
loop_
_entity_poly.entity_id
_entity_poly.type
_entity_poly.pdbx_seq_one_letter_code
_entity_poly.pdbx_strand_id
1 'polypeptide(L)' 'MSVPKLLTPDEVSDLLGVTTHTLAVWRSEKRYSLCYIKTGRLVRYREEDVIQFIQDRTQGQKAS' A
#
# COMPACT_ATOMS: atom_id res chain seq x y z
N MET A 1 13.09 17.90 -11.45
CA MET A 1 11.98 16.92 -11.42
C MET A 1 12.38 15.83 -10.45
N SER A 2 11.76 15.75 -9.28
CA SER A 2 12.02 14.65 -8.35
C SER A 2 11.23 13.43 -8.80
N VAL A 3 11.91 12.30 -8.97
CA VAL A 3 11.24 11.03 -9.23
C VAL A 3 10.48 10.61 -7.97
N PRO A 4 9.18 10.26 -8.06
CA PRO A 4 8.43 9.79 -6.91
C PRO A 4 9.06 8.49 -6.39
N LYS A 5 9.25 8.39 -5.08
CA LYS A 5 9.82 7.21 -4.46
C LYS A 5 8.82 6.07 -4.55
N LEU A 6 9.22 5.01 -5.23
CA LEU A 6 8.40 3.84 -5.48
C LEU A 6 8.82 2.71 -4.56
N LEU A 7 7.96 2.41 -3.60
CA LEU A 7 8.12 1.35 -2.62
C LEU A 7 7.68 0.01 -3.20
N THR A 8 8.36 -1.04 -2.78
CA THR A 8 7.97 -2.42 -3.07
C THR A 8 6.83 -2.87 -2.15
N PRO A 9 6.11 -3.95 -2.49
CA PRO A 9 5.06 -4.48 -1.62
C PRO A 9 5.57 -4.90 -0.25
N ASP A 10 6.84 -5.31 -0.18
CA ASP A 10 7.54 -5.70 1.04
C ASP A 10 7.70 -4.49 1.96
N GLU A 11 8.32 -3.41 1.46
CA GLU A 11 8.48 -2.14 2.19
C GLU A 11 7.14 -1.54 2.63
N VAL A 12 6.12 -1.61 1.78
CA VAL A 12 4.77 -1.14 2.13
C VAL A 12 4.16 -2.00 3.22
N SER A 13 4.38 -3.32 3.18
CA SER A 13 3.88 -4.24 4.20
C SER A 13 4.53 -3.98 5.55
N ASP A 14 5.84 -3.74 5.59
CA ASP A 14 6.57 -3.32 6.79
C ASP A 14 6.09 -1.96 7.32
N LEU A 15 5.90 -0.98 6.44
CA LEU A 15 5.43 0.37 6.82
C LEU A 15 4.01 0.34 7.41
N LEU A 16 3.11 -0.46 6.85
CA LEU A 16 1.75 -0.62 7.37
C LEU A 16 1.66 -1.60 8.54
N GLY A 17 2.71 -2.40 8.80
CA GLY A 17 2.67 -3.50 9.76
C GLY A 17 1.71 -4.63 9.35
N VAL A 18 1.48 -4.81 8.05
CA VAL A 18 0.62 -5.89 7.50
C VAL A 18 1.47 -6.87 6.71
N THR A 19 0.90 -8.01 6.33
CA THR A 19 1.62 -8.95 5.45
C THR A 19 1.46 -8.58 3.97
N THR A 20 2.44 -8.94 3.14
CA THR A 20 2.32 -8.85 1.67
C THR A 20 1.12 -9.62 1.13
N HIS A 21 0.69 -10.68 1.82
CA HIS A 21 -0.54 -11.42 1.54
C HIS A 21 -1.79 -10.57 1.78
N THR A 22 -1.85 -9.81 2.88
CA THR A 22 -2.93 -8.84 3.15
C THR A 22 -3.01 -7.80 2.03
N LEU A 23 -1.87 -7.29 1.56
CA LEU A 23 -1.85 -6.38 0.40
C LEU A 23 -2.35 -7.06 -0.88
N ALA A 24 -2.05 -8.33 -1.11
CA ALA A 24 -2.57 -9.09 -2.25
C ALA A 24 -4.10 -9.27 -2.18
N VAL A 25 -4.63 -9.57 -1.00
CA VAL A 25 -6.08 -9.62 -0.74
C VAL A 25 -6.72 -8.27 -1.04
N TRP A 26 -6.12 -7.16 -0.61
CA TRP A 26 -6.65 -5.81 -0.89
C TRP A 26 -6.71 -5.50 -2.39
N ARG A 27 -5.69 -5.92 -3.16
CA ARG A 27 -5.71 -5.79 -4.63
C ARG A 27 -6.82 -6.63 -5.24
N SER A 28 -7.03 -7.85 -4.73
CA SER A 28 -8.04 -8.79 -5.24
C SER A 28 -9.47 -8.34 -4.93
N GLU A 29 -9.71 -7.91 -3.70
CA GLU A 29 -11.01 -7.42 -3.22
C GLU A 29 -11.38 -6.05 -3.83
N LYS A 30 -10.42 -5.33 -4.42
CA LYS A 30 -10.56 -3.94 -4.92
C LYS A 30 -11.20 -2.97 -3.91
N ARG A 31 -11.28 -3.37 -2.64
CA ARG A 31 -12.04 -2.69 -1.59
C ARG A 31 -11.30 -1.49 -1.02
N TYR A 32 -9.99 -1.44 -1.26
CA TYR A 32 -9.10 -0.38 -0.80
C TYR A 32 -8.40 0.25 -2.00
N SER A 33 -8.56 1.57 -2.13
CA SER A 33 -8.01 2.39 -3.21
C SER A 33 -6.51 2.66 -3.03
N LEU A 34 -5.72 1.65 -2.65
CA LEU A 34 -4.27 1.83 -2.57
C LEU A 34 -3.70 1.83 -3.99
N CYS A 35 -3.36 3.01 -4.49
CA CYS A 35 -2.80 3.18 -5.83
C CYS A 35 -1.49 2.41 -5.97
N TYR A 36 -1.40 1.58 -7.01
CA TYR A 36 -0.22 0.80 -7.32
C TYR A 36 0.17 0.96 -8.78
N ILE A 37 1.48 0.97 -9.02
CA ILE A 37 2.09 0.99 -10.35
C ILE A 37 2.53 -0.44 -10.66
N LYS A 38 1.92 -1.02 -11.70
CA LYS A 38 2.34 -2.31 -12.22
C LYS A 38 3.35 -2.10 -13.34
N THR A 39 4.59 -2.53 -13.13
CA THR A 39 5.67 -2.54 -14.14
C THR A 39 6.00 -3.99 -14.49
N GLY A 40 5.29 -4.55 -15.46
CA GLY A 40 5.40 -5.95 -15.85
C GLY A 40 4.95 -6.89 -14.73
N ARG A 41 5.89 -7.69 -14.20
CA ARG A 41 5.66 -8.58 -13.03
C ARG A 41 5.83 -7.88 -11.69
N LEU A 42 6.44 -6.69 -11.67
CA LEU A 42 6.72 -5.95 -10.44
C LEU A 42 5.53 -5.03 -10.14
N VAL A 43 5.11 -5.02 -8.88
CA VAL A 43 4.13 -4.06 -8.35
C VAL A 43 4.90 -3.10 -7.46
N ARG A 44 4.72 -1.80 -7.65
CA ARG A 44 5.26 -0.76 -6.79
C ARG A 44 4.16 0.18 -6.32
N TYR A 45 4.42 0.85 -5.21
CA TYR A 45 3.52 1.80 -4.59
C TYR A 45 4.21 3.14 -4.48
N ARG A 46 3.48 4.23 -4.60
CA ARG A 46 4.07 5.53 -4.32
C ARG A 46 4.10 5.74 -2.82
N GLU A 47 5.21 6.26 -2.31
CA GLU A 47 5.34 6.59 -0.89
C GLU A 47 4.24 7.57 -0.45
N GLU A 48 3.89 8.56 -1.29
CA GLU A 48 2.81 9.52 -1.03
C GLU A 48 1.44 8.83 -0.83
N ASP A 49 1.07 7.91 -1.72
CA ASP A 49 -0.22 7.21 -1.69
C ASP A 49 -0.31 6.30 -0.45
N VAL A 50 0.81 5.64 -0.09
CA VAL A 50 0.90 4.77 1.08
C VAL A 50 0.75 5.59 2.36
N ILE A 51 1.43 6.73 2.45
CA ILE A 51 1.33 7.63 3.62
C ILE A 51 -0.09 8.18 3.73
N GLN A 52 -0.69 8.65 2.63
CA GLN A 52 -2.08 9.13 2.63
C GLN A 52 -3.04 8.04 3.10
N PHE A 53 -2.85 6.81 2.63
CA PHE A 53 -3.66 5.68 3.05
C PHE A 53 -3.52 5.37 4.54
N ILE A 54 -2.29 5.42 5.08
CA ILE A 54 -2.07 5.25 6.53
C ILE A 54 -2.79 6.35 7.29
N GLN A 55 -2.68 7.61 6.86
CA GLN A 55 -3.36 8.74 7.51
C GLN A 55 -4.89 8.60 7.47
N ASP A 56 -5.46 8.20 6.33
CA ASP A 56 -6.90 7.99 6.15
C ASP A 56 -7.42 6.88 7.07
N ARG A 57 -6.66 5.78 7.22
CA ARG A 57 -7.06 4.62 8.05
C ARG A 57 -6.69 4.72 9.52
N THR A 58 -5.84 5.68 9.90
CA THR A 58 -5.54 5.98 11.32
C THR A 58 -6.78 6.48 12.09
N GLN A 59 -7.93 6.67 11.42
CA GLN A 59 -9.23 6.99 12.03
C GLN A 59 -9.93 5.83 12.76
N GLY A 60 -9.42 4.59 12.71
CA GLY A 60 -9.95 3.55 13.59
C GLY A 60 -9.73 2.12 13.09
N GLN A 61 -8.86 1.40 13.78
CA GLN A 61 -8.93 -0.05 13.80
C GLN A 61 -9.16 -0.48 15.25
N LYS A 62 -10.44 -0.63 15.60
CA LYS A 62 -10.87 -1.62 16.58
C LYS A 62 -10.37 -2.97 16.07
N ALA A 63 -9.39 -3.55 16.76
CA ALA A 63 -9.27 -5.00 16.80
C ALA A 63 -10.54 -5.52 17.49
N SER A 64 -11.27 -6.37 16.79
CA SER A 64 -12.44 -7.07 17.31
C SER A 64 -12.06 -8.43 17.85
#